data_AF-A0A0L8IEX7-F1
#
_entry.id   AF-A0A0L8IEX7-F1
#
_cell.length_a   1.000
_cell.length_b   1.000
_cell.length_c   1.000
_cell.angle_alpha   90.00
_cell.angle_beta   90.00
_cell.angle_gamma   90.00
#
_symmetry.space_group_name_H-M   'P 1'
#
loop_
_entity.id
_entity.type
_entity.pdbx_description
1 polymer ?
#
loop_
_entity_poly.entity_id
_entity_poly.type
_entity_poly.pdbx_seq_one_letter_code
_entity_poly.pdbx_strand_id
1 'polypeptide(L)'
;MLLLLLFLFFFFLQIFFHFSPSVFRTPRAEKLIVYIPSLHTNSQMFIHPILFSGLVIFCFMVLPNLILSGVVVKSVVHDNCPGCYYNGKCMCSNQTIMLRRTYDCILLECRGNYADIKKMFCLDPNGNCMAHEDKWRGRIKNTCVTFYCEIINDKAQLSVVFDLVCFPDHVVGSMMYFMGPHIALC
;
A
#
# COMPACT_ATOMS: atom_id res chain seq x y z
N MET A 1 4.36 25.34 -10.32
CA MET A 1 3.52 24.95 -9.16
C MET A 1 3.76 25.85 -7.94
N LEU A 2 5.02 26.03 -7.49
CA LEU A 2 5.35 26.90 -6.35
C LEU A 2 4.86 28.36 -6.51
N LEU A 3 5.01 28.94 -7.70
CA LEU A 3 4.57 30.31 -8.00
C LEU A 3 3.04 30.49 -7.87
N LEU A 4 2.28 29.47 -8.26
CA LEU A 4 0.81 29.46 -8.19
C LEU A 4 0.34 29.35 -6.73
N LEU A 5 1.03 28.54 -5.92
CA LEU A 5 0.77 28.40 -4.49
C LEU A 5 1.04 29.71 -3.73
N LEU A 6 2.13 30.40 -4.05
CA LEU A 6 2.45 31.71 -3.49
C LEU A 6 1.39 32.75 -3.87
N PHE A 7 0.96 32.77 -5.12
CA PHE A 7 -0.08 33.70 -5.59
C PHE A 7 -1.41 33.49 -4.85
N LEU A 8 -1.85 32.23 -4.70
CA LEU A 8 -3.06 31.90 -3.96
C LEU A 8 -2.94 32.30 -2.48
N PHE A 9 -1.79 32.06 -1.85
CA PHE A 9 -1.55 32.45 -0.46
C PHE A 9 -1.71 33.97 -0.26
N PHE A 10 -1.08 34.80 -1.10
CA PHE A 10 -1.22 36.25 -1.01
C PHE A 10 -2.65 36.73 -1.28
N PHE A 11 -3.36 36.10 -2.22
CA PHE A 11 -4.75 36.42 -2.52
C PHE A 11 -5.67 36.16 -1.30
N PHE A 12 -5.51 35.01 -0.63
CA PHE A 12 -6.27 34.71 0.59
C PHE A 12 -5.89 35.59 1.78
N LEU A 13 -4.61 35.96 1.92
CA LEU A 13 -4.16 36.88 2.96
C LEU A 13 -4.84 38.25 2.81
N GLN A 14 -4.95 38.77 1.58
CA GLN A 14 -5.63 40.04 1.31
C GLN A 14 -7.13 39.97 1.64
N ILE A 15 -7.82 38.89 1.28
CA ILE A 15 -9.22 38.68 1.65
C ILE A 15 -9.38 38.69 3.18
N PHE A 16 -8.50 38.00 3.91
CA PHE A 16 -8.57 37.92 5.37
C PHE A 16 -8.40 39.30 6.04
N PHE A 17 -7.46 40.12 5.56
CA PHE A 17 -7.28 41.48 6.08
C PHE A 17 -8.44 42.42 5.71
N HIS A 18 -9.07 42.23 4.55
CA HIS A 18 -10.18 43.07 4.12
C HIS A 18 -11.49 42.80 4.87
N PHE A 19 -11.65 41.60 5.44
CA PHE A 19 -12.85 41.19 6.20
C PHE A 19 -12.75 41.36 7.73
N SER A 20 -11.61 41.85 8.25
CA SER A 20 -11.42 42.01 9.70
C SER A 20 -11.16 43.47 10.17
N PRO A 21 -11.98 44.49 9.80
CA PRO A 21 -11.73 45.86 10.22
C PRO A 21 -12.43 46.21 11.55
N SER A 22 -12.24 45.46 12.65
CA SER A 22 -12.91 45.82 13.91
C SER A 22 -12.42 45.11 15.19
N VAL A 23 -11.13 44.81 15.31
CA VAL A 23 -10.58 44.35 16.61
C VAL A 23 -9.29 45.08 16.89
N PHE A 24 -9.35 46.37 17.26
CA PHE A 24 -8.38 47.04 18.16
C PHE A 24 -8.78 48.52 18.30
N ARG A 25 -9.75 48.81 19.19
CA ARG A 25 -9.91 50.14 19.79
C ARG A 25 -10.60 50.04 21.14
N THR A 26 -9.83 50.25 22.20
CA THR A 26 -10.25 50.73 23.53
C THR A 26 -9.27 51.83 23.93
N PRO A 27 -9.56 52.76 24.88
CA PRO A 27 -10.73 52.88 25.76
C PRO A 27 -11.35 54.30 25.82
N ARG A 28 -12.62 54.41 26.22
CA ARG A 28 -13.10 55.41 27.22
C ARG A 28 -14.56 55.16 27.58
N ALA A 29 -14.83 55.24 28.87
CA ALA A 29 -16.14 55.09 29.49
C ALA A 29 -17.10 56.21 29.07
N GLU A 30 -18.36 55.87 28.83
CA GLU A 30 -19.53 56.50 29.49
C GLU A 30 -20.85 55.81 29.06
N LYS A 31 -21.69 55.58 30.08
CA LYS A 31 -23.15 55.39 30.06
C LYS A 31 -23.75 54.10 29.46
N LEU A 32 -24.09 53.24 30.42
CA LEU A 32 -25.15 52.25 30.46
C LEU A 32 -26.48 52.76 29.86
N ILE A 33 -26.96 52.09 28.80
CA ILE A 33 -28.39 51.99 28.48
C ILE A 33 -28.67 50.53 28.15
N VAL A 34 -29.51 49.91 28.97
CA VAL A 34 -30.07 48.57 28.76
C VAL A 34 -31.17 48.68 27.72
N TYR A 35 -31.01 47.99 26.60
CA TYR A 35 -32.09 47.63 25.68
C TYR A 35 -31.98 46.13 25.40
N ILE A 36 -32.91 45.36 25.92
CA ILE A 36 -33.29 44.03 25.40
C ILE A 36 -34.75 44.23 24.97
N PRO A 37 -35.09 44.09 23.67
CA PRO A 37 -35.58 42.79 23.27
C PRO A 37 -35.35 42.36 21.80
N SER A 38 -35.56 41.06 21.62
CA SER A 38 -35.89 40.30 20.41
C SER A 38 -34.78 39.36 19.91
N LEU A 39 -34.64 38.26 20.65
CA LEU A 39 -33.93 37.06 20.23
C LEU A 39 -34.77 36.32 19.19
N HIS A 40 -34.78 36.79 17.95
CA HIS A 40 -35.30 36.00 16.83
C HIS A 40 -34.33 36.09 15.65
N THR A 41 -33.91 34.92 15.19
CA THR A 41 -33.25 34.64 13.91
C THR A 41 -31.94 35.38 13.61
N ASN A 42 -30.82 34.79 14.03
CA ASN A 42 -29.54 34.91 13.31
C ASN A 42 -28.66 33.67 13.54
N SER A 43 -29.20 32.50 13.23
CA SER A 43 -28.47 31.23 13.18
C SER A 43 -27.59 31.07 11.92
N GLN A 44 -27.40 32.11 11.11
CA GLN A 44 -26.64 32.03 9.86
C GLN A 44 -25.19 32.55 9.94
N MET A 45 -24.74 33.14 11.05
CA MET A 45 -23.46 33.87 11.06
C MET A 45 -22.24 33.06 11.55
N PHE A 46 -22.41 31.85 12.08
CA PHE A 46 -21.28 31.04 12.62
C PHE A 46 -20.80 29.89 11.74
N ILE A 47 -21.57 29.51 10.72
CA ILE A 47 -21.23 28.36 9.85
C ILE A 47 -20.09 28.72 8.88
N HIS A 48 -20.03 30.00 8.46
CA HIS A 48 -19.05 30.48 7.49
C HIS A 48 -17.57 30.40 7.93
N PRO A 49 -17.17 30.84 9.15
CA PRO A 49 -15.78 30.79 9.56
C PRO A 49 -15.26 29.36 9.83
N ILE A 50 -16.14 28.44 10.25
CA ILE A 50 -15.77 27.04 10.52
C ILE A 50 -15.58 26.26 9.20
N LEU A 51 -16.48 26.46 8.23
CA LEU A 51 -16.30 25.88 6.89
C LEU A 51 -15.06 26.43 6.19
N PHE A 52 -14.79 27.73 6.36
CA PHE A 52 -13.61 28.36 5.76
C PHE A 52 -12.30 27.85 6.40
N SER A 53 -12.24 27.76 7.73
CA SER A 53 -11.03 27.23 8.40
C SER A 53 -10.79 25.75 8.08
N GLY A 54 -11.85 24.94 7.98
CA GLY A 54 -11.75 23.54 7.55
C GLY A 54 -11.21 23.40 6.12
N LEU A 55 -11.68 24.25 5.20
CA LEU A 55 -11.24 24.22 3.80
C LEU A 55 -9.79 24.67 3.64
N VAL A 56 -9.34 25.65 4.42
CA VAL A 56 -7.93 26.08 4.46
C VAL A 56 -7.04 24.94 4.99
N ILE A 57 -7.40 24.30 6.10
CA ILE A 57 -6.59 23.19 6.65
C ILE A 57 -6.49 22.04 5.63
N PHE A 58 -7.60 21.68 4.98
CA PHE A 58 -7.59 20.61 3.98
C PHE A 58 -6.72 20.95 2.76
N CYS A 59 -6.84 22.16 2.22
CA CYS A 59 -6.07 22.58 1.04
C CYS A 59 -4.57 22.77 1.31
N PHE A 60 -4.18 23.21 2.51
CA PHE A 60 -2.77 23.53 2.80
C PHE A 60 -2.01 22.42 3.54
N MET A 61 -2.69 21.58 4.34
CA MET A 61 -2.01 20.49 5.06
C MET A 61 -2.25 19.12 4.42
N VAL A 62 -3.47 18.83 3.96
CA VAL A 62 -3.79 17.48 3.47
C VAL A 62 -3.40 17.31 2.01
N LEU A 63 -3.78 18.27 1.15
CA LEU A 63 -3.55 18.17 -0.29
C LEU A 63 -2.06 18.13 -0.68
N PRO A 64 -1.16 18.96 -0.13
CA PRO A 64 0.26 18.91 -0.50
C PRO A 64 0.92 17.61 -0.06
N ASN A 65 0.55 17.07 1.11
CA ASN A 65 1.06 15.79 1.60
C ASN A 65 0.59 14.61 0.74
N LEU A 66 -0.65 14.66 0.23
CA LEU A 66 -1.17 13.68 -0.74
C LEU A 66 -0.46 13.75 -2.09
N ILE A 67 -0.15 14.95 -2.58
CA ILE A 67 0.60 15.15 -3.83
C ILE A 67 2.05 14.69 -3.64
N LEU A 68 2.71 15.06 -2.55
CA LEU A 68 4.08 14.64 -2.25
C LEU A 68 4.19 13.13 -2.11
N SER A 69 3.29 12.49 -1.37
CA SER A 69 3.28 11.03 -1.23
C SER A 69 2.93 10.32 -2.54
N GLY A 70 2.00 10.86 -3.34
CA GLY A 70 1.64 10.28 -4.64
C GLY A 70 2.73 10.41 -5.71
N VAL A 71 3.50 11.50 -5.71
CA VAL A 71 4.57 11.75 -6.69
C VAL A 71 5.83 10.95 -6.35
N VAL A 72 6.20 10.85 -5.08
CA VAL A 72 7.41 10.12 -4.66
C VAL A 72 7.30 8.61 -4.93
N VAL A 73 6.10 8.04 -4.89
CA VAL A 73 5.91 6.61 -5.17
C VAL A 73 6.02 6.30 -6.67
N LYS A 74 5.80 7.28 -7.56
CA LYS A 74 5.74 7.03 -9.01
C LYS A 74 7.05 7.28 -9.76
N SER A 75 8.02 8.01 -9.20
CA SER A 75 9.15 8.55 -10.00
C SER A 75 10.54 7.98 -9.69
N VAL A 76 10.70 6.97 -8.84
CA VAL A 76 12.07 6.60 -8.36
C VAL A 76 12.63 5.29 -8.94
N VAL A 77 11.85 4.41 -9.60
CA VAL A 77 12.36 3.06 -9.91
C VAL A 77 11.95 2.49 -11.27
N HIS A 78 11.86 3.31 -12.33
CA HIS A 78 11.57 2.80 -13.69
C HIS A 78 12.61 3.14 -14.77
N ASP A 79 13.57 4.01 -14.50
CA ASP A 79 14.26 4.66 -15.63
C ASP A 79 15.46 3.91 -16.23
N ASN A 80 15.81 2.70 -15.76
CA ASN A 80 16.91 1.95 -16.40
C ASN A 80 16.90 0.42 -16.15
N CYS A 81 15.73 -0.23 -16.21
CA CYS A 81 15.69 -1.69 -16.21
C CYS A 81 15.79 -2.22 -17.65
N PRO A 82 16.86 -2.95 -18.05
CA PRO A 82 17.03 -3.49 -19.40
C PRO A 82 16.09 -4.68 -19.73
N GLY A 83 15.08 -4.92 -18.90
CA GLY A 83 14.10 -5.98 -19.07
C GLY A 83 12.78 -5.63 -18.41
N CYS A 84 12.22 -6.56 -17.64
CA CYS A 84 10.92 -6.39 -17.02
C CYS A 84 11.04 -6.04 -15.54
N TYR A 85 10.06 -5.27 -15.07
CA TYR A 85 9.94 -4.90 -13.68
C TYR A 85 8.80 -5.66 -13.01
N TYR A 86 9.10 -6.38 -11.93
CA TYR A 86 8.08 -7.12 -11.18
C TYR A 86 8.30 -6.95 -9.67
N ASN A 87 7.27 -6.45 -8.98
CA ASN A 87 7.21 -6.29 -7.53
C ASN A 87 8.47 -5.64 -6.90
N GLY A 88 8.91 -4.50 -7.45
CA GLY A 88 10.05 -3.76 -6.92
C GLY A 88 11.43 -4.22 -7.42
N LYS A 89 11.48 -5.26 -8.28
CA LYS A 89 12.73 -5.86 -8.75
C LYS A 89 12.81 -5.78 -10.27
N CYS A 90 14.00 -5.47 -10.78
CA CYS A 90 14.34 -5.56 -12.20
C CYS A 90 14.83 -6.97 -12.55
N MET A 91 14.44 -7.45 -13.73
CA MET A 91 14.79 -8.78 -14.25
C MET A 91 15.24 -8.63 -15.70
N CYS A 92 16.26 -9.39 -16.11
CA CYS A 92 16.77 -9.31 -17.48
C CYS A 92 15.79 -9.91 -18.48
N SER A 93 15.73 -9.32 -19.67
CA SER A 93 14.89 -9.81 -20.77
C SER A 93 15.23 -11.27 -21.12
N ASN A 94 14.20 -12.05 -21.45
CA ASN A 94 14.25 -13.48 -21.81
C ASN A 94 14.78 -14.42 -20.72
N GLN A 95 14.77 -13.99 -19.46
CA GLN A 95 15.08 -14.88 -18.33
C GLN A 95 13.82 -15.44 -17.67
N THR A 96 13.92 -16.69 -17.23
CA THR A 96 12.94 -17.33 -16.35
C THR A 96 13.50 -17.40 -14.94
N ILE A 97 12.76 -16.88 -13.96
CA ILE A 97 13.19 -16.85 -12.56
C ILE A 97 12.07 -17.39 -11.68
N MET A 98 12.45 -18.20 -10.70
CA MET A 98 11.55 -18.62 -9.63
C MET A 98 11.55 -17.56 -8.53
N LEU A 99 10.41 -16.92 -8.30
CA LEU A 99 10.23 -15.96 -7.22
C LEU A 99 9.43 -16.62 -6.09
N ARG A 100 10.05 -16.70 -4.91
CA ARG A 100 9.39 -17.12 -3.68
C ARG A 100 8.69 -15.92 -3.03
N ARG A 101 7.39 -16.03 -2.79
CA ARG A 101 6.59 -15.08 -2.01
C ARG A 101 6.31 -15.66 -0.62
N THR A 102 5.48 -14.98 0.16
CA THR A 102 5.15 -15.38 1.53
C THR A 102 4.42 -16.72 1.62
N TYR A 103 3.56 -17.02 0.64
CA TYR A 103 2.66 -18.19 0.69
C TYR A 103 2.78 -19.13 -0.53
N ASP A 104 3.46 -18.71 -1.58
CA ASP A 104 3.58 -19.46 -2.83
C ASP A 104 4.90 -19.14 -3.54
N CYS A 105 5.21 -19.93 -4.57
CA CYS A 105 6.25 -19.59 -5.52
C CYS A 105 5.65 -19.41 -6.91
N ILE A 106 6.24 -18.51 -7.69
CA ILE A 106 5.85 -18.27 -9.07
C ILE A 106 7.08 -18.38 -9.96
N LEU A 107 6.93 -19.07 -11.09
CA LEU A 107 7.90 -19.05 -12.16
C LEU A 107 7.51 -17.93 -13.13
N LEU A 108 8.30 -16.87 -13.11
CA LEU A 108 8.13 -15.71 -13.99
C LEU A 108 9.01 -15.88 -15.22
N GLU A 109 8.48 -15.52 -16.39
CA GLU A 109 9.23 -15.35 -17.62
C GLU A 109 9.20 -13.88 -18.03
N CYS A 110 10.37 -13.31 -18.21
CA CYS A 110 10.53 -11.93 -18.67
C CYS A 110 10.57 -11.90 -20.20
N ARG A 111 9.63 -11.23 -20.86
CA ARG A 111 9.61 -11.07 -22.33
C ARG A 111 9.61 -9.59 -22.68
N GLY A 112 10.78 -9.06 -23.03
CA GLY A 112 10.96 -7.62 -23.22
C GLY A 112 10.73 -6.88 -21.90
N ASN A 113 9.73 -6.00 -21.87
CA ASN A 113 9.42 -5.15 -20.72
C ASN A 113 8.29 -5.70 -19.84
N TYR A 114 7.72 -6.86 -20.18
CA TYR A 114 6.60 -7.47 -19.48
C TYR A 114 7.04 -8.75 -18.78
N ALA A 115 6.54 -8.94 -17.56
CA ALA A 115 6.72 -10.17 -16.79
C ALA A 115 5.44 -11.01 -16.89
N ASP A 116 5.56 -12.26 -17.32
CA ASP A 116 4.47 -13.21 -17.46
C ASP A 116 4.61 -14.34 -16.43
N ILE A 117 3.51 -14.74 -15.80
CA ILE A 117 3.52 -15.85 -14.83
C ILE A 117 3.31 -17.14 -15.61
N LYS A 118 4.37 -17.95 -15.74
CA LYS A 118 4.31 -19.24 -16.43
C LYS A 118 3.62 -20.31 -15.60
N LYS A 119 3.99 -20.41 -14.32
CA LYS A 119 3.54 -21.45 -13.40
C LYS A 119 3.50 -20.93 -11.98
N MET A 120 2.57 -21.46 -11.20
CA MET A 120 2.50 -21.26 -9.76
C MET A 120 2.82 -22.58 -9.04
N PHE A 121 3.31 -22.47 -7.81
CA PHE A 121 3.73 -23.57 -6.95
C PHE A 121 3.29 -23.25 -5.53
N CYS A 122 2.94 -24.26 -4.75
CA CYS A 122 2.66 -24.07 -3.33
C CYS A 122 3.97 -24.01 -2.55
N LEU A 123 3.98 -23.23 -1.47
CA LEU A 123 5.11 -23.19 -0.56
C LEU A 123 4.92 -24.25 0.54
N ASP A 124 5.83 -25.20 0.63
CA ASP A 124 5.83 -26.20 1.70
C ASP A 124 6.31 -25.59 3.04
N PRO A 125 6.12 -26.28 4.18
CA PRO A 125 6.57 -25.79 5.48
C PRO A 125 8.10 -25.60 5.61
N ASN A 126 8.89 -26.26 4.76
CA ASN A 126 10.35 -26.12 4.72
C ASN A 126 10.81 -24.96 3.82
N GLY A 127 9.88 -24.34 3.08
CA GLY A 127 10.13 -23.23 2.18
C GLY A 127 10.35 -23.61 0.72
N ASN A 128 9.84 -24.75 0.29
CA ASN A 128 10.05 -25.30 -1.05
C ASN A 128 8.85 -25.09 -1.93
N CYS A 129 9.13 -25.01 -3.22
CA CYS A 129 8.09 -24.84 -4.23
C CYS A 129 7.64 -26.22 -4.69
N MET A 130 6.43 -26.62 -4.29
CA MET A 130 5.76 -27.85 -4.73
C MET A 130 4.91 -27.60 -5.97
N ALA A 131 4.99 -28.47 -6.97
CA ALA A 131 4.15 -28.34 -8.17
C ALA A 131 2.70 -28.74 -7.88
N HIS A 132 1.80 -28.41 -8.81
CA HIS A 132 0.41 -28.84 -8.71
C HIS A 132 0.32 -30.38 -8.65
N GLU A 133 -0.55 -30.90 -7.77
CA GLU A 133 -0.76 -32.33 -7.50
C GLU A 133 0.42 -33.03 -6.82
N ASP A 134 1.54 -32.33 -6.58
CA ASP A 134 2.60 -32.85 -5.72
C ASP A 134 2.12 -32.96 -4.28
N LYS A 135 2.68 -33.95 -3.59
CA LYS A 135 2.47 -34.17 -2.16
C LYS A 135 3.79 -34.21 -1.43
N TRP A 136 3.82 -33.58 -0.26
CA TRP A 136 4.95 -33.64 0.66
C TRP A 136 4.49 -34.28 1.97
N ARG A 137 5.22 -35.29 2.42
CA ARG A 137 4.94 -36.02 3.65
C ARG A 137 5.93 -35.60 4.71
N GLY A 138 5.43 -35.32 5.90
CA GLY A 138 6.27 -34.88 7.01
C GLY A 138 5.64 -35.13 8.36
N ARG A 139 6.30 -34.65 9.41
CA ARG A 139 5.84 -34.81 10.80
C ARG A 139 5.81 -33.47 11.50
N ILE A 140 4.65 -33.15 12.09
CA ILE A 140 4.45 -31.93 12.88
C ILE A 140 3.99 -32.32 14.27
N LYS A 141 4.75 -31.93 15.30
CA LYS A 141 4.40 -32.17 16.72
C LYS A 141 3.94 -33.61 17.00
N ASN A 142 4.69 -34.58 16.49
CA ASN A 142 4.42 -36.03 16.60
C ASN A 142 3.29 -36.59 15.73
N THR A 143 2.56 -35.75 14.98
CA THR A 143 1.52 -36.18 14.05
C THR A 143 2.09 -36.26 12.63
N CYS A 144 1.77 -37.33 11.92
CA CYS A 144 2.14 -37.46 10.51
C CYS A 144 1.12 -36.73 9.64
N VAL A 145 1.65 -35.99 8.67
CA VAL A 145 0.87 -35.11 7.83
C VAL A 145 1.31 -35.26 6.39
N THR A 146 0.33 -35.25 5.48
CA THR A 146 0.56 -35.13 4.05
C THR A 146 0.03 -33.77 3.60
N PHE A 147 0.90 -32.99 3.01
CA PHE A 147 0.58 -31.73 2.36
C PHE A 147 0.33 -31.98 0.88
N TYR A 148 -0.73 -31.37 0.35
CA TYR A 148 -1.10 -31.44 -1.07
C TYR A 148 -1.08 -30.03 -1.65
N CYS A 149 -0.47 -29.89 -2.82
CA CYS A 149 -0.50 -28.62 -3.54
C CYS A 149 -1.61 -28.59 -4.59
N GLU A 150 -2.56 -27.71 -4.39
CA GLU A 150 -3.68 -27.49 -5.32
C GLU A 150 -3.61 -26.08 -5.89
N ILE A 151 -3.81 -25.94 -7.21
CA ILE A 151 -3.88 -24.64 -7.88
C ILE A 151 -5.31 -24.48 -8.38
N ILE A 152 -6.08 -23.63 -7.70
CA ILE A 152 -7.50 -23.43 -8.00
C ILE A 152 -7.69 -21.95 -8.33
N ASN A 153 -8.22 -21.65 -9.52
CA ASN A 153 -8.45 -20.28 -10.00
C ASN A 153 -7.22 -19.37 -9.87
N ASP A 154 -6.07 -19.84 -10.38
CA ASP A 154 -4.78 -19.12 -10.32
C ASP A 154 -4.32 -18.76 -8.90
N LYS A 155 -4.72 -19.56 -7.91
CA LYS A 155 -4.26 -19.44 -6.53
C LYS A 155 -3.69 -20.76 -6.06
N ALA A 156 -2.43 -20.73 -5.63
CA ALA A 156 -1.81 -21.86 -4.96
C ALA A 156 -2.38 -22.02 -3.55
N GLN A 157 -2.85 -23.22 -3.22
CA GLN A 157 -3.40 -23.59 -1.93
C GLN A 157 -2.69 -24.84 -1.43
N LEU A 158 -2.26 -24.79 -0.17
CA LEU A 158 -1.63 -25.93 0.50
C LEU A 158 -2.66 -26.58 1.43
N SER A 159 -3.14 -27.75 1.03
CA SER A 159 -4.06 -28.56 1.82
C SER A 159 -3.29 -29.51 2.73
N VAL A 160 -3.77 -29.75 3.95
CA VAL A 160 -3.12 -30.61 4.93
C VAL A 160 -4.05 -31.74 5.34
N VAL A 161 -3.56 -32.97 5.25
CA VAL A 161 -4.26 -34.16 5.72
C VAL A 161 -3.45 -34.77 6.86
N PHE A 162 -4.12 -35.07 7.97
CA PHE A 162 -3.51 -35.74 9.11
C PHE A 162 -3.60 -37.25 8.89
N ASP A 163 -2.43 -37.88 8.84
CA ASP A 163 -2.31 -39.32 8.68
C ASP A 163 -2.32 -39.99 10.05
N LEU A 164 -3.21 -40.98 10.22
CA LEU A 164 -3.27 -41.83 11.41
C LEU A 164 -2.02 -42.71 11.56
N VAL A 165 -1.33 -42.99 10.45
CA VAL A 165 -0.15 -43.85 10.37
C VAL A 165 0.99 -43.08 9.73
N CYS A 166 2.16 -43.12 10.37
CA CYS A 166 3.39 -42.55 9.85
C CYS A 166 4.08 -43.54 8.91
N PHE A 167 4.37 -43.12 7.68
CA PHE A 167 5.19 -43.90 6.77
C PHE A 167 6.67 -43.47 6.87
N PRO A 168 7.64 -44.31 6.46
CA PRO A 168 9.07 -43.98 6.56
C PRO A 168 9.46 -42.69 5.81
N ASP A 169 8.78 -42.38 4.72
CA ASP A 169 8.96 -41.17 3.92
C ASP A 169 8.49 -39.89 4.63
N HIS A 170 7.60 -39.98 5.64
CA HIS A 170 7.32 -38.86 6.55
C HIS A 170 8.53 -38.47 7.42
N VAL A 171 9.52 -39.37 7.55
CA VAL A 171 10.74 -39.17 8.35
C VAL A 171 11.91 -38.73 7.48
N VAL A 172 11.95 -39.17 6.22
CA VAL A 172 13.09 -38.98 5.29
C VAL A 172 12.88 -37.82 4.30
N GLY A 173 11.68 -37.24 4.23
CA GLY A 173 11.24 -36.25 3.23
C GLY A 173 11.98 -34.90 3.25
N SER A 174 13.27 -34.89 2.98
CA SER A 174 14.05 -33.70 2.67
C SER A 174 15.15 -34.08 1.68
N MET A 175 14.87 -33.93 0.38
CA MET A 175 15.83 -33.54 -0.66
C MET A 175 15.25 -33.82 -2.05
N MET A 176 14.66 -32.80 -2.66
CA MET A 176 14.96 -32.37 -4.02
C MET A 176 14.35 -30.99 -4.18
N TYR A 177 15.19 -29.98 -4.01
CA TYR A 177 14.81 -28.59 -3.97
C TYR A 177 15.26 -27.98 -5.29
N PHE A 178 14.34 -27.36 -6.03
CA PHE A 178 14.75 -26.38 -7.04
C PHE A 178 15.41 -25.23 -6.29
N MET A 179 16.75 -25.24 -6.20
CA MET A 179 17.53 -24.06 -5.92
C MET A 179 17.22 -23.08 -7.06
N GLY A 180 16.31 -22.14 -6.80
CA GLY A 180 15.96 -21.11 -7.76
C GLY A 180 17.24 -20.42 -8.24
N PRO A 181 17.36 -20.11 -9.54
CA PRO A 181 18.52 -19.39 -10.03
C PRO A 181 18.67 -18.11 -9.20
N HIS A 182 19.89 -17.86 -8.70
CA HIS A 182 20.26 -16.58 -8.13
C HIS A 182 19.72 -15.49 -9.06
N ILE A 183 18.93 -14.57 -8.52
CA ILE A 183 18.39 -13.43 -9.28
C ILE A 183 19.60 -12.71 -9.85
N ALA A 184 19.88 -12.91 -11.13
CA ALA A 184 20.87 -12.15 -11.85
C ALA A 184 20.28 -10.75 -11.99
N LEU A 185 20.73 -9.85 -11.12
CA LEU A 185 20.53 -8.42 -11.33
C LEU A 185 21.40 -8.05 -12.54
N CYS A 186 20.76 -7.74 -13.65
CA CYS A 186 21.29 -6.70 -14.52
C CYS A 186 21.11 -5.34 -13.79
#